data_AF-A0A438KLL0-F1
#
_entry.id   AF-A0A438KLL0-F1
#
_cell.length_a   1.000
_cell.length_b   1.000
_cell.length_c   1.000
_cell.angle_alpha   90.00
_cell.angle_beta   90.00
_cell.angle_gamma   90.00
#
_symmetry.space_group_name_H-M   'P 1'
#
loop_
_entity.id
_entity.type
_entity.pdbx_description
1 polymer ?
#
loop_
_entity_poly.entity_id
_entity_poly.type
_entity_poly.pdbx_seq_one_letter_code
_entity_poly.pdbx_strand_id
1 'polypeptide(L)'
;MEDEPCFECLQRRFQSDFSNKLIFSYGVSDSGLPFGSGAVVQMADPNGEAASAEFILVCMPTHANDCLAKYVDEYFMENPEGSYKEGIGDIIVSEINQHQAEVGVPNLTDETASSDSLLNRSESLLNGDRKIIPAGLRSRSSKCNHSSRFSCSRMISALAPVARIGICSDFIFEELASDFSSGSVEDHVLCSLSLLIEGKATGRDSINFLNLVGIPSFNEDIFPGCLRHPNIAPILGMLKTSDYVNLVLPKAPYTLENILHYSPNALNSEWHMKFLIYQLLSALAYIHGLGVTHGNICPSNVMLTDSCWSWLRICDNPWLRSNLSSGNEECAIISSSRLGCFIAGCPSQDLYADLKLSPSIDWHLNFDRWWRGDLSNFEYLLILNRLAGRRWGDHTFHTVMPWVIDFSIKPDENVDEGWRDLSKSKWRLAKGDEQLDFTYSTSEIPHHVSDECLSELAVCSYKARRLPLSVLRLAVRSVYEPNEYPSNMQRLYQWTPDECIPEFYCDPQIFHSLHSGMADLAVPLMGKKS
;
A
#
# COMPACT_ATOMS: atom_id res chain seq x y z
N MET A 1 -7.42 20.23 -6.08
CA MET A 1 -6.25 19.41 -5.73
C MET A 1 -6.16 19.45 -4.22
N GLU A 2 -6.12 18.31 -3.57
CA GLU A 2 -5.83 18.26 -2.13
C GLU A 2 -4.31 18.22 -2.00
N ASP A 3 -3.75 19.03 -1.12
CA ASP A 3 -2.31 19.15 -0.96
C ASP A 3 -1.79 17.84 -0.33
N GLU A 4 -0.94 17.10 -1.03
CA GLU A 4 -0.37 15.82 -0.58
C GLU A 4 0.94 16.02 0.21
N PRO A 5 1.31 15.10 1.12
CA PRO A 5 2.60 15.19 1.79
C PRO A 5 3.72 14.77 0.82
N CYS A 6 4.90 15.40 0.91
CA CYS A 6 6.07 14.85 0.22
C CYS A 6 6.52 13.55 0.91
N PHE A 7 7.18 12.66 0.18
CA PHE A 7 7.58 11.35 0.69
C PHE A 7 8.49 11.43 1.93
N GLU A 8 9.35 12.44 2.05
CA GLU A 8 10.17 12.65 3.26
C GLU A 8 9.29 13.01 4.49
N CYS A 9 8.26 13.83 4.29
CA CYS A 9 7.29 14.16 5.32
C CYS A 9 6.42 12.97 5.71
N LEU A 10 5.99 12.16 4.73
CA LEU A 10 5.25 10.92 4.96
C LEU A 10 6.10 9.90 5.74
N GLN A 11 7.37 9.73 5.37
CA GLN A 11 8.31 8.83 6.04
C GLN A 11 8.55 9.24 7.51
N ARG A 12 8.89 10.51 7.78
CA ARG A 12 9.08 11.01 9.16
C ARG A 12 7.83 10.79 10.02
N ARG A 13 6.66 10.89 9.40
CA ARG A 13 5.38 10.68 10.08
C ARG A 13 5.12 9.22 10.40
N PHE A 14 5.33 8.30 9.46
CA PHE A 14 5.23 6.86 9.77
C PHE A 14 6.29 6.42 10.80
N GLN A 15 7.48 7.03 10.82
CA GLN A 15 8.47 6.81 11.89
C GLN A 15 7.97 7.29 13.28
N SER A 16 7.22 8.40 13.32
CA SER A 16 6.58 8.90 14.54
C SER A 16 5.37 8.06 14.97
N ASP A 17 4.63 7.51 14.01
CA ASP A 17 3.39 6.75 14.23
C ASP A 17 3.66 5.25 14.59
N PHE A 18 4.86 4.72 14.27
CA PHE A 18 5.24 3.29 14.41
C PHE A 18 6.68 3.05 14.93
N SER A 19 7.15 3.92 15.84
CA SER A 19 8.35 3.76 16.70
C SER A 19 9.65 3.23 16.04
N ASN A 20 9.89 3.51 14.76
CA ASN A 20 11.00 3.02 13.93
C ASN A 20 11.07 1.49 13.67
N LYS A 21 10.09 0.68 14.08
CA LYS A 21 10.04 -0.75 13.67
C LYS A 21 9.57 -0.94 12.24
N LEU A 22 8.75 -0.01 11.75
CA LEU A 22 8.24 -0.01 10.39
C LEU A 22 9.27 0.61 9.44
N ILE A 23 9.75 -0.17 8.47
CA ILE A 23 10.64 0.27 7.40
C ILE A 23 9.78 0.91 6.30
N PHE A 24 10.09 2.16 5.95
CA PHE A 24 9.54 2.83 4.78
C PHE A 24 10.38 2.42 3.56
N SER A 25 9.79 1.65 2.64
CA SER A 25 10.48 1.20 1.42
C SER A 25 10.46 2.30 0.36
N TYR A 26 9.27 2.74 -0.06
CA TYR A 26 9.11 3.85 -1.01
C TYR A 26 7.69 4.44 -1.00
N GLY A 27 7.56 5.69 -1.41
CA GLY A 27 6.26 6.35 -1.54
C GLY A 27 5.51 5.94 -2.81
N VAL A 28 4.19 5.93 -2.74
CA VAL A 28 3.28 5.69 -3.86
C VAL A 28 2.66 7.02 -4.26
N SER A 29 2.88 7.44 -5.50
CA SER A 29 2.28 8.62 -6.13
C SER A 29 1.58 8.22 -7.41
N ASP A 30 0.56 8.97 -7.84
CA ASP A 30 0.06 8.93 -9.22
C ASP A 30 0.77 9.93 -10.14
N SER A 31 1.56 10.84 -9.57
CA SER A 31 2.31 11.86 -10.30
C SER A 31 3.76 11.46 -10.61
N GLY A 32 4.44 12.26 -11.42
CA GLY A 32 5.90 12.18 -11.62
C GLY A 32 6.73 12.83 -10.50
N LEU A 33 6.10 13.28 -9.40
CA LEU A 33 6.73 13.99 -8.29
C LEU A 33 6.68 13.16 -6.99
N PRO A 34 7.57 13.43 -6.00
CA PRO A 34 7.63 12.68 -4.74
C PRO A 34 6.59 13.18 -3.72
N PHE A 35 5.33 13.28 -4.14
CA PHE A 35 4.16 13.59 -3.30
C PHE A 35 3.17 12.44 -3.37
N GLY A 36 2.54 12.09 -2.24
CA GLY A 36 1.53 11.04 -2.23
C GLY A 36 1.05 10.71 -0.81
N SER A 37 -0.19 10.25 -0.72
CA SER A 37 -0.79 9.78 0.54
C SER A 37 -0.37 8.35 0.95
N GLY A 38 0.22 7.58 0.03
CA GLY A 38 0.55 6.16 0.24
C GLY A 38 2.05 5.87 0.27
N ALA A 39 2.43 4.77 0.93
CA ALA A 39 3.77 4.19 0.83
C ALA A 39 3.74 2.66 0.93
N VAL A 40 4.72 2.01 0.31
CA VAL A 40 5.08 0.63 0.58
C VAL A 40 5.95 0.59 1.83
N VAL A 41 5.57 -0.27 2.77
CA VAL A 41 6.23 -0.45 4.06
C VAL A 41 6.41 -1.92 4.39
N GLN A 42 7.36 -2.21 5.28
CA GLN A 42 7.78 -3.54 5.65
C GLN A 42 8.12 -3.57 7.13
N MET A 43 7.92 -4.70 7.80
CA MET A 43 8.36 -4.85 9.19
C MET A 43 9.85 -5.20 9.25
N ALA A 44 10.58 -4.57 10.17
CA ALA A 44 11.91 -5.02 10.52
C ALA A 44 11.81 -6.36 11.27
N ASP A 45 12.53 -7.39 10.79
CA ASP A 45 12.64 -8.66 11.51
C ASP A 45 13.46 -8.46 12.82
N PRO A 46 13.29 -9.32 13.84
CA PRO A 46 14.10 -9.25 15.07
C PRO A 46 15.61 -9.34 14.85
N ASN A 47 16.04 -9.87 13.69
CA ASN A 47 17.43 -9.98 13.26
C ASN A 47 17.95 -8.76 12.48
N GLY A 48 17.10 -7.77 12.17
CA GLY A 48 17.43 -6.60 11.36
C GLY A 48 17.41 -6.83 9.85
N GLU A 49 16.95 -7.99 9.40
CA GLU A 49 16.58 -8.25 8.00
C GLU A 49 15.14 -7.75 7.72
N ALA A 50 14.70 -7.84 6.48
CA ALA A 50 13.44 -7.27 6.03
C ALA A 50 12.37 -8.37 5.89
N ALA A 51 11.29 -8.31 6.68
CA ALA A 51 10.30 -9.39 6.75
C ALA A 51 9.61 -9.62 5.39
N SER A 52 9.36 -10.88 5.01
CA SER A 52 8.96 -11.24 3.63
C SER A 52 7.65 -10.61 3.12
N ALA A 53 6.77 -10.14 4.01
CA ALA A 53 5.52 -9.49 3.65
C ALA A 53 5.65 -7.96 3.61
N GLU A 54 5.37 -7.37 2.45
CA GLU A 54 5.23 -5.93 2.27
C GLU A 54 3.75 -5.50 2.29
N PHE A 55 3.51 -4.30 2.81
CA PHE A 55 2.18 -3.71 2.95
C PHE A 55 2.14 -2.33 2.29
N ILE A 56 0.95 -1.90 1.88
CA ILE A 56 0.68 -0.54 1.44
C ILE A 56 -0.06 0.16 2.59
N LEU A 57 0.58 1.18 3.15
CA LEU A 57 -0.09 2.15 4.03
C LEU A 57 -0.65 3.29 3.20
N VAL A 58 -1.91 3.66 3.46
CA VAL A 58 -2.56 4.85 2.88
C VAL A 58 -3.00 5.78 4.00
N CYS A 59 -2.48 7.00 4.01
CA CYS A 59 -2.79 7.98 5.04
C CYS A 59 -3.91 8.92 4.59
N MET A 60 -5.07 8.87 5.27
CA MET A 60 -6.21 9.73 4.96
C MET A 60 -6.47 10.75 6.08
N PRO A 61 -6.59 12.06 5.79
CA PRO A 61 -6.86 13.08 6.80
C PRO A 61 -8.26 12.92 7.41
N THR A 62 -8.37 12.96 8.74
CA THR A 62 -9.68 12.93 9.40
C THR A 62 -10.38 14.27 9.22
N HIS A 63 -11.39 14.29 8.35
CA HIS A 63 -12.32 15.41 8.24
C HIS A 63 -13.64 15.08 8.93
N ALA A 64 -14.27 16.09 9.57
CA ALA A 64 -15.56 15.93 10.27
C ALA A 64 -16.73 15.46 9.38
N ASN A 65 -16.55 15.38 8.05
CA ASN A 65 -17.51 14.87 7.09
C ASN A 65 -17.09 13.57 6.41
N ASP A 66 -15.89 13.04 6.68
CA ASP A 66 -15.46 11.75 6.16
C ASP A 66 -16.18 10.60 6.88
N CYS A 67 -16.78 9.72 6.10
CA CYS A 67 -17.46 8.54 6.59
C CYS A 67 -16.52 7.47 7.13
N LEU A 68 -15.24 7.41 6.73
CA LEU A 68 -14.29 6.46 7.32
C LEU A 68 -13.87 6.89 8.73
N ALA A 69 -13.46 8.15 8.88
CA ALA A 69 -13.18 8.74 10.19
C ALA A 69 -14.35 8.55 11.18
N LYS A 70 -15.59 8.82 10.74
CA LYS A 70 -16.80 8.60 11.57
C LYS A 70 -17.00 7.16 12.00
N TYR A 71 -16.78 6.19 11.11
CA TYR A 71 -16.93 4.77 11.45
C TYR A 71 -15.89 4.31 12.49
N VAL A 72 -14.65 4.76 12.33
CA VAL A 72 -13.58 4.49 13.30
C VAL A 72 -13.89 5.15 14.65
N ASP A 73 -14.40 6.39 14.65
CA ASP A 73 -14.81 7.10 15.86
C ASP A 73 -16.01 6.43 16.56
N GLU A 74 -17.05 6.05 15.80
CA GLU A 74 -18.21 5.29 16.29
C GLU A 74 -17.75 3.97 16.95
N TYR A 75 -16.82 3.24 16.33
CA TYR A 75 -16.27 2.00 16.89
C TYR A 75 -15.59 2.19 18.24
N PHE A 76 -14.81 3.27 18.42
CA PHE A 76 -14.18 3.59 19.72
C PHE A 76 -15.18 4.06 20.78
N MET A 77 -16.29 4.70 20.39
CA MET A 77 -17.37 5.06 21.32
C MET A 77 -18.16 3.83 21.78
N GLU A 78 -18.34 2.84 20.92
CA GLU A 78 -19.03 1.58 21.25
C GLU A 78 -18.12 0.58 22.00
N ASN A 79 -16.80 0.59 21.76
CA ASN A 79 -15.82 -0.32 22.35
C ASN A 79 -14.71 0.42 23.13
N PRO A 80 -15.02 1.11 24.26
CA PRO A 80 -14.05 1.93 24.99
C PRO A 80 -12.87 1.14 25.59
N GLU A 81 -12.99 -0.19 25.76
CA GLU A 81 -11.87 -1.04 26.22
C GLU A 81 -10.70 -1.09 25.22
N GLY A 82 -10.92 -0.73 23.95
CA GLY A 82 -9.86 -0.60 22.94
C GLY A 82 -8.97 0.65 23.09
N SER A 83 -9.24 1.52 24.09
CA SER A 83 -8.54 2.81 24.23
C SER A 83 -7.42 2.85 25.29
N TYR A 84 -7.36 1.90 26.23
CA TYR A 84 -6.33 1.89 27.29
C TYR A 84 -5.93 0.48 27.74
N LYS A 85 -4.80 -0.03 27.23
CA LYS A 85 -4.01 -1.11 27.86
C LYS A 85 -2.50 -0.85 27.79
N GLU A 86 -2.07 0.30 28.29
CA GLU A 86 -0.70 0.44 28.79
C GLU A 86 -0.63 -0.04 30.25
N GLY A 87 0.21 -1.06 30.51
CA GLY A 87 0.80 -1.26 31.85
C GLY A 87 0.23 -2.37 32.74
N ILE A 88 0.99 -3.47 32.81
CA ILE A 88 1.23 -4.34 33.98
C ILE A 88 0.05 -5.19 34.53
N GLY A 89 0.22 -6.51 34.45
CA GLY A 89 -0.29 -7.44 35.48
C GLY A 89 -1.20 -8.58 34.97
N ASP A 90 -0.76 -9.80 35.24
CA ASP A 90 -1.53 -11.06 35.31
C ASP A 90 -2.29 -11.54 34.05
N ILE A 91 -1.58 -12.36 33.28
CA ILE A 91 -2.14 -13.29 32.29
C ILE A 91 -2.94 -14.37 33.03
N ILE A 92 -4.27 -14.36 32.93
CA ILE A 92 -5.07 -15.57 33.17
C ILE A 92 -5.09 -16.37 31.88
N VAL A 93 -4.18 -17.35 31.77
CA VAL A 93 -4.24 -18.38 30.73
C VAL A 93 -5.42 -19.29 31.05
N SER A 94 -6.50 -19.23 30.27
CA SER A 94 -7.51 -20.29 30.30
C SER A 94 -7.03 -21.46 29.45
N GLU A 95 -6.23 -22.34 30.06
CA GLU A 95 -5.72 -23.56 29.44
C GLU A 95 -6.88 -24.45 28.95
N ILE A 96 -6.89 -24.77 27.65
CA ILE A 96 -7.74 -25.85 27.13
C ILE A 96 -7.05 -27.16 27.49
N ASN A 97 -7.46 -27.76 28.61
CA ASN A 97 -6.92 -29.01 29.11
C ASN A 97 -7.10 -30.15 28.08
N GLN A 98 -5.97 -30.65 27.58
CA GLN A 98 -5.93 -31.92 26.85
C GLN A 98 -6.10 -33.08 27.85
N HIS A 99 -7.21 -33.82 27.74
CA HIS A 99 -7.29 -35.15 28.31
C HIS A 99 -7.21 -36.20 27.19
N GLN A 100 -6.04 -36.81 27.08
CA GLN A 100 -5.89 -38.12 26.45
C GLN A 100 -6.64 -39.17 27.30
N ALA A 101 -7.36 -40.07 26.64
CA ALA A 101 -7.83 -41.33 27.21
C ALA A 101 -7.72 -42.42 26.13
N GLU A 102 -7.32 -43.61 26.55
CA GLU A 102 -6.71 -44.63 25.68
C GLU A 102 -7.71 -45.47 24.87
N VAL A 103 -7.17 -46.16 23.86
CA VAL A 103 -7.89 -47.09 22.99
C VAL A 103 -8.31 -48.35 23.76
N GLY A 104 -9.59 -48.73 23.67
CA GLY A 104 -10.13 -49.99 24.19
C GLY A 104 -11.26 -50.55 23.31
N VAL A 105 -10.95 -51.60 22.55
CA VAL A 105 -11.86 -52.43 21.74
C VAL A 105 -12.07 -53.74 22.55
N PRO A 106 -13.30 -54.28 22.77
CA PRO A 106 -13.99 -55.00 21.69
C PRO A 106 -15.53 -55.17 21.68
N ASN A 107 -16.05 -55.33 20.45
CA ASN A 107 -17.05 -56.31 19.97
C ASN A 107 -18.48 -56.46 20.56
N LEU A 108 -19.44 -56.20 19.64
CA LEU A 108 -20.53 -57.08 19.18
C LEU A 108 -21.87 -57.26 19.94
N THR A 109 -22.91 -57.35 19.10
CA THR A 109 -24.24 -58.00 19.22
C THR A 109 -25.44 -57.33 19.95
N ASP A 110 -26.49 -57.17 19.14
CA ASP A 110 -27.92 -57.48 19.35
C ASP A 110 -28.95 -56.54 20.03
N GLU A 111 -29.91 -56.16 19.18
CA GLU A 111 -31.38 -56.29 19.30
C GLU A 111 -32.21 -55.62 20.43
N THR A 112 -32.98 -54.59 20.00
CA THR A 112 -34.44 -54.42 20.19
C THR A 112 -35.05 -54.02 21.57
N ALA A 113 -36.32 -53.55 21.46
CA ALA A 113 -37.39 -53.51 22.46
C ALA A 113 -37.48 -52.37 23.51
N SER A 114 -38.12 -51.28 23.08
CA SER A 114 -39.34 -50.67 23.66
C SER A 114 -39.65 -50.73 25.18
N SER A 115 -40.01 -49.53 25.71
CA SER A 115 -41.08 -49.26 26.71
C SER A 115 -40.89 -49.78 28.16
N ASP A 116 -41.41 -49.13 29.22
CA ASP A 116 -42.47 -48.11 29.26
C ASP A 116 -42.50 -47.27 30.57
N SER A 117 -43.07 -46.06 30.50
CA SER A 117 -43.85 -45.35 31.55
C SER A 117 -43.25 -45.11 32.97
N LEU A 118 -43.28 -43.90 33.58
CA LEU A 118 -44.40 -43.16 34.22
C LEU A 118 -43.83 -41.82 34.80
N LEU A 119 -44.53 -40.82 35.38
CA LEU A 119 -45.96 -40.58 35.67
C LEU A 119 -46.29 -39.05 35.63
N ASN A 120 -47.43 -38.72 35.04
CA ASN A 120 -48.29 -37.50 35.04
C ASN A 120 -48.25 -36.41 36.16
N ARG A 121 -48.88 -35.26 35.78
CA ARG A 121 -49.58 -34.19 36.56
C ARG A 121 -48.75 -33.06 37.20
N SER A 122 -49.26 -31.82 37.39
CA SER A 122 -50.26 -30.97 36.67
C SER A 122 -50.38 -29.59 37.38
N GLU A 123 -50.60 -28.51 36.63
CA GLU A 123 -51.33 -27.26 37.02
C GLU A 123 -50.90 -26.42 38.25
N SER A 124 -50.16 -25.34 37.96
CA SER A 124 -50.42 -23.91 38.32
C SER A 124 -51.32 -23.50 39.52
N LEU A 125 -50.84 -22.59 40.39
CA LEU A 125 -51.23 -21.15 40.46
C LEU A 125 -50.79 -20.40 41.75
N LEU A 126 -50.21 -19.20 41.55
CA LEU A 126 -50.34 -17.93 42.31
C LEU A 126 -49.78 -17.68 43.73
N ASN A 127 -49.13 -16.51 43.83
CA ASN A 127 -48.88 -15.61 44.98
C ASN A 127 -48.06 -16.14 46.19
N GLY A 128 -47.04 -15.44 46.71
CA GLY A 128 -46.37 -14.22 46.23
C GLY A 128 -45.77 -13.42 47.38
N ASP A 129 -44.52 -12.94 47.25
CA ASP A 129 -44.08 -11.68 47.87
C ASP A 129 -42.80 -11.11 47.25
N ARG A 130 -42.63 -9.78 47.29
CA ARG A 130 -41.56 -9.04 46.58
C ARG A 130 -40.40 -8.58 47.49
N LYS A 131 -39.17 -8.80 47.03
CA LYS A 131 -38.07 -7.79 46.86
C LYS A 131 -36.86 -8.47 46.20
N ILE A 132 -36.58 -8.21 44.91
CA ILE A 132 -35.55 -7.25 44.41
C ILE A 132 -34.14 -7.65 44.91
N ILE A 133 -33.17 -8.10 44.09
CA ILE A 133 -32.80 -7.78 42.70
C ILE A 133 -32.41 -9.06 41.92
N PRO A 134 -32.79 -9.22 40.63
CA PRO A 134 -32.08 -10.14 39.73
C PRO A 134 -31.67 -9.53 38.38
N ALA A 135 -30.51 -9.98 37.88
CA ALA A 135 -30.12 -9.83 36.48
C ALA A 135 -30.98 -10.72 35.56
N GLY A 136 -31.01 -10.40 34.26
CA GLY A 136 -31.71 -11.22 33.26
C GLY A 136 -32.54 -10.43 32.25
N LEU A 137 -31.95 -9.41 31.61
CA LEU A 137 -32.64 -8.71 30.53
C LEU A 137 -32.55 -9.54 29.24
N ARG A 138 -33.63 -10.28 28.94
CA ARG A 138 -33.92 -10.68 27.56
C ARG A 138 -34.00 -9.41 26.70
N SER A 139 -33.01 -9.15 25.86
CA SER A 139 -33.19 -8.15 24.80
C SER A 139 -34.21 -8.70 23.80
N ARG A 140 -35.26 -7.92 23.56
CA ARG A 140 -36.33 -8.28 22.65
C ARG A 140 -35.82 -8.27 21.22
N SER A 141 -36.48 -9.04 20.36
CA SER A 141 -36.50 -8.83 18.92
C SER A 141 -36.92 -7.38 18.61
N SER A 142 -35.93 -6.50 18.40
CA SER A 142 -36.13 -5.24 17.72
C SER A 142 -36.44 -5.57 16.26
N LYS A 143 -37.70 -5.38 15.86
CA LYS A 143 -38.03 -5.30 14.43
C LYS A 143 -37.13 -4.21 13.84
N CYS A 144 -36.23 -4.60 12.94
CA CYS A 144 -35.41 -3.66 12.20
C CYS A 144 -36.33 -2.82 11.31
N ASN A 145 -36.76 -1.66 11.81
CA ASN A 145 -37.44 -0.69 10.99
C ASN A 145 -36.49 -0.28 9.87
N HIS A 146 -36.83 -0.66 8.63
CA HIS A 146 -36.08 -0.31 7.43
C HIS A 146 -36.19 1.20 7.19
N SER A 147 -35.34 1.97 7.87
CA SER A 147 -35.04 3.35 7.50
C SER A 147 -34.21 3.32 6.22
N SER A 148 -34.72 3.93 5.15
CA SER A 148 -34.15 3.96 3.81
C SER A 148 -32.95 4.93 3.68
N ARG A 149 -32.05 4.91 4.67
CA ARG A 149 -30.77 5.63 4.65
C ARG A 149 -29.64 4.65 4.91
N PHE A 150 -28.79 4.45 3.91
CA PHE A 150 -27.55 3.70 4.04
C PHE A 150 -26.63 4.43 5.04
N SER A 151 -26.28 3.78 6.15
CA SER A 151 -25.27 4.32 7.08
C SER A 151 -23.88 3.92 6.60
N CYS A 152 -22.92 4.86 6.68
CA CYS A 152 -21.55 4.60 6.28
C CYS A 152 -20.90 3.45 7.05
N SER A 153 -21.27 3.26 8.32
CA SER A 153 -20.91 2.08 9.11
C SER A 153 -21.21 0.76 8.37
N ARG A 154 -22.44 0.54 7.88
CA ARG A 154 -22.80 -0.70 7.16
C ARG A 154 -22.00 -0.90 5.86
N MET A 155 -21.71 0.19 5.16
CA MET A 155 -20.92 0.17 3.93
C MET A 155 -19.49 -0.26 4.23
N ILE A 156 -18.86 0.34 5.24
CA ILE A 156 -17.47 0.06 5.59
C ILE A 156 -17.33 -1.33 6.19
N SER A 157 -18.25 -1.78 7.06
CA SER A 157 -18.26 -3.18 7.54
C SER A 157 -18.47 -4.23 6.44
N ALA A 158 -19.02 -3.87 5.28
CA ALA A 158 -19.16 -4.76 4.13
C ALA A 158 -17.91 -4.74 3.21
N LEU A 159 -17.30 -3.57 3.01
CA LEU A 159 -16.09 -3.41 2.20
C LEU A 159 -14.81 -3.86 2.93
N ALA A 160 -14.78 -3.72 4.26
CA ALA A 160 -13.64 -4.00 5.12
C ALA A 160 -13.98 -4.94 6.31
N PRO A 161 -14.61 -6.10 6.08
CA PRO A 161 -15.12 -6.97 7.15
C PRO A 161 -14.01 -7.62 7.99
N VAL A 162 -12.80 -7.72 7.44
CA VAL A 162 -11.61 -8.30 8.09
C VAL A 162 -10.68 -7.22 8.68
N ALA A 163 -11.04 -5.94 8.59
CA ALA A 163 -10.18 -4.86 9.05
C ALA A 163 -10.17 -4.76 10.59
N ARG A 164 -9.00 -4.87 11.21
CA ARG A 164 -8.85 -4.47 12.62
C ARG A 164 -8.88 -2.95 12.74
N ILE A 165 -9.72 -2.45 13.63
CA ILE A 165 -9.81 -1.03 13.97
C ILE A 165 -9.05 -0.84 15.29
N GLY A 166 -8.08 0.08 15.32
CA GLY A 166 -7.19 0.24 16.47
C GLY A 166 -6.47 1.59 16.49
N ILE A 167 -5.85 1.93 17.62
CA ILE A 167 -4.97 3.09 17.71
C ILE A 167 -3.62 2.70 17.10
N CYS A 168 -3.04 3.59 16.29
CA CYS A 168 -1.77 3.36 15.62
C CYS A 168 -0.68 2.97 16.62
N SER A 169 -0.13 1.77 16.46
CA SER A 169 0.90 1.21 17.33
C SER A 169 1.60 0.04 16.64
N ASP A 170 2.89 -0.14 16.93
CA ASP A 170 3.72 -1.22 16.43
C ASP A 170 3.09 -2.60 16.66
N PHE A 171 2.52 -2.83 17.85
CA PHE A 171 1.95 -4.13 18.25
C PHE A 171 0.78 -4.56 17.36
N ILE A 172 -0.14 -3.64 17.05
CA ILE A 172 -1.28 -3.96 16.17
C ILE A 172 -0.79 -4.23 14.74
N PHE A 173 0.26 -3.54 14.29
CA PHE A 173 0.85 -3.83 12.98
C PHE A 173 1.59 -5.18 12.95
N GLU A 174 2.32 -5.55 14.00
CA GLU A 174 2.92 -6.87 14.17
C GLU A 174 1.86 -7.99 14.13
N GLU A 175 0.74 -7.81 14.84
CA GLU A 175 -0.39 -8.76 14.84
C GLU A 175 -1.01 -8.89 13.43
N LEU A 176 -1.26 -7.77 12.75
CA LEU A 176 -1.78 -7.76 11.37
C LEU A 176 -0.84 -8.43 10.36
N ALA A 177 0.47 -8.19 10.48
CA ALA A 177 1.47 -8.80 9.60
C ALA A 177 1.59 -10.31 9.85
N SER A 178 1.53 -10.74 11.12
CA SER A 178 1.53 -12.15 11.51
C SER A 178 0.29 -12.89 10.99
N ASP A 179 -0.90 -12.31 11.15
CA ASP A 179 -2.15 -12.94 10.70
C ASP A 179 -2.26 -13.02 9.17
N PHE A 180 -1.82 -11.99 8.46
CA PHE A 180 -1.73 -12.05 7.00
C PHE A 180 -0.73 -13.14 6.54
N SER A 181 0.43 -13.24 7.19
CA SER A 181 1.48 -14.21 6.83
C SER A 181 1.12 -15.66 7.17
N SER A 182 0.31 -15.88 8.21
CA SER A 182 -0.21 -17.21 8.59
C SER A 182 -1.47 -17.61 7.81
N GLY A 183 -2.10 -16.68 7.09
CA GLY A 183 -3.34 -16.90 6.35
C GLY A 183 -4.62 -16.87 7.22
N SER A 184 -4.49 -16.58 8.51
CA SER A 184 -5.58 -16.69 9.51
C SER A 184 -6.77 -15.76 9.27
N VAL A 185 -6.58 -14.72 8.45
CA VAL A 185 -7.55 -13.67 8.11
C VAL A 185 -8.92 -14.23 7.67
N GLU A 186 -8.95 -15.40 7.01
CA GLU A 186 -10.17 -16.03 6.49
C GLU A 186 -10.43 -17.45 7.04
N ASP A 187 -9.70 -17.89 8.08
CA ASP A 187 -9.84 -19.24 8.69
C ASP A 187 -11.27 -19.54 9.14
N HIS A 188 -11.98 -18.53 9.67
CA HIS A 188 -13.38 -18.65 10.07
C HIS A 188 -14.30 -19.08 8.90
N VAL A 189 -14.02 -18.62 7.68
CA VAL A 189 -14.74 -19.00 6.45
C VAL A 189 -14.44 -20.45 6.10
N LEU A 190 -13.16 -20.85 6.14
CA LEU A 190 -12.71 -22.21 5.86
C LEU A 190 -13.28 -23.22 6.87
N CYS A 191 -13.30 -22.89 8.16
CA CYS A 191 -13.97 -23.66 9.20
C CYS A 191 -15.48 -23.78 8.94
N SER A 192 -16.15 -22.67 8.60
CA SER A 192 -17.59 -22.66 8.30
C SER A 192 -17.94 -23.51 7.06
N LEU A 193 -17.08 -23.51 6.05
CA LEU A 193 -17.20 -24.37 4.86
C LEU A 193 -16.93 -25.85 5.18
N SER A 194 -15.92 -26.15 6.00
CA SER A 194 -15.63 -27.52 6.43
C SER A 194 -16.80 -28.13 7.20
N LEU A 195 -17.40 -27.36 8.13
CA LEU A 195 -18.62 -27.76 8.83
C LEU A 195 -19.81 -27.99 7.87
N LEU A 196 -19.90 -27.25 6.76
CA LEU A 196 -20.94 -27.43 5.75
C LEU A 196 -20.78 -28.76 5.01
N ILE A 197 -19.53 -29.07 4.60
CA ILE A 197 -19.17 -30.31 3.91
C ILE A 197 -19.42 -31.52 4.82
N GLU A 198 -19.18 -31.38 6.13
CA GLU A 198 -19.49 -32.39 7.16
C GLU A 198 -20.99 -32.50 7.49
N GLY A 199 -21.87 -31.70 6.87
CA GLY A 199 -23.31 -31.72 7.12
C GLY A 199 -23.74 -31.19 8.49
N LYS A 200 -22.87 -30.44 9.17
CA LYS A 200 -23.15 -29.82 10.47
C LYS A 200 -23.88 -28.48 10.29
N ALA A 201 -24.48 -27.98 11.37
CA ALA A 201 -25.04 -26.62 11.38
C ALA A 201 -23.89 -25.60 11.21
N THR A 202 -24.03 -24.70 10.24
CA THR A 202 -22.99 -23.74 9.87
C THR A 202 -23.34 -22.30 10.23
N GLY A 203 -22.30 -21.47 10.36
CA GLY A 203 -22.44 -20.03 10.49
C GLY A 203 -22.95 -19.39 9.18
N ARG A 204 -23.26 -18.10 9.24
CA ARG A 204 -23.75 -17.37 8.05
C ARG A 204 -22.68 -17.24 6.96
N ASP A 205 -21.40 -17.43 7.30
CA ASP A 205 -20.25 -17.17 6.45
C ASP A 205 -20.12 -18.15 5.28
N SER A 206 -20.42 -19.44 5.48
CA SER A 206 -20.42 -20.41 4.38
C SER A 206 -21.55 -20.16 3.38
N ILE A 207 -22.73 -19.76 3.85
CA ILE A 207 -23.87 -19.35 3.00
C ILE A 207 -23.54 -18.07 2.24
N ASN A 208 -22.96 -17.08 2.92
CA ASN A 208 -22.48 -15.84 2.30
C ASN A 208 -21.43 -16.15 1.23
N PHE A 209 -20.48 -17.05 1.49
CA PHE A 209 -19.42 -17.44 0.55
C PHE A 209 -19.99 -18.14 -0.68
N LEU A 210 -20.90 -19.09 -0.50
CA LEU A 210 -21.55 -19.78 -1.61
C LEU A 210 -22.32 -18.80 -2.52
N ASN A 211 -23.10 -17.90 -1.92
CA ASN A 211 -23.79 -16.83 -2.68
C ASN A 211 -22.81 -15.93 -3.43
N LEU A 212 -21.68 -15.58 -2.80
CA LEU A 212 -20.62 -14.73 -3.37
C LEU A 212 -19.91 -15.36 -4.57
N VAL A 213 -19.75 -16.69 -4.58
CA VAL A 213 -19.23 -17.45 -5.75
C VAL A 213 -20.32 -17.87 -6.74
N GLY A 214 -21.55 -17.37 -6.59
CA GLY A 214 -22.66 -17.59 -7.53
C GLY A 214 -23.43 -18.91 -7.35
N ILE A 215 -23.25 -19.60 -6.22
CA ILE A 215 -24.04 -20.78 -5.85
C ILE A 215 -25.26 -20.30 -5.05
N PRO A 216 -26.50 -20.37 -5.59
CA PRO A 216 -27.66 -19.77 -4.96
C PRO A 216 -28.06 -20.50 -3.67
N SER A 217 -28.09 -19.79 -2.55
CA SER A 217 -28.73 -20.29 -1.33
C SER A 217 -30.24 -20.18 -1.43
N PHE A 218 -30.98 -21.20 -0.99
CA PHE A 218 -32.45 -21.31 -1.10
C PHE A 218 -33.27 -20.34 -0.21
N ASN A 219 -32.69 -19.23 0.26
CA ASN A 219 -33.34 -18.23 1.12
C ASN A 219 -33.24 -16.83 0.49
N GLU A 220 -34.37 -16.14 0.37
CA GLU A 220 -34.52 -14.88 -0.39
C GLU A 220 -34.03 -13.60 0.31
N ASP A 221 -33.48 -13.69 1.54
CA ASP A 221 -32.89 -12.54 2.27
C ASP A 221 -31.50 -12.18 1.72
N ILE A 222 -31.49 -11.66 0.49
CA ILE A 222 -30.31 -11.35 -0.31
C ILE A 222 -29.74 -9.98 0.10
N PHE A 223 -28.78 -9.96 1.03
CA PHE A 223 -27.65 -9.02 1.05
C PHE A 223 -26.57 -9.52 2.05
N PRO A 224 -25.31 -9.76 1.63
CA PRO A 224 -24.28 -10.31 2.49
C PRO A 224 -23.68 -9.22 3.40
N GLY A 225 -23.96 -9.31 4.70
CA GLY A 225 -23.14 -8.65 5.71
C GLY A 225 -21.94 -9.52 6.10
N CYS A 226 -20.78 -8.88 6.27
CA CYS A 226 -19.57 -9.41 6.93
C CYS A 226 -18.67 -10.41 6.18
N LEU A 227 -18.87 -10.68 4.88
CA LEU A 227 -17.89 -11.48 4.10
C LEU A 227 -17.21 -10.64 3.01
N ARG A 228 -15.88 -10.74 2.93
CA ARG A 228 -15.06 -10.00 1.96
C ARG A 228 -15.31 -10.52 0.54
N HIS A 229 -15.51 -9.60 -0.42
CA HIS A 229 -15.53 -9.97 -1.84
C HIS A 229 -14.11 -10.34 -2.32
N PRO A 230 -13.90 -11.51 -2.97
CA PRO A 230 -12.57 -12.01 -3.29
C PRO A 230 -11.83 -11.16 -4.32
N ASN A 231 -12.52 -10.32 -5.09
CA ASN A 231 -11.95 -9.40 -6.06
C ASN A 231 -11.91 -7.94 -5.59
N ILE A 232 -12.17 -7.69 -4.30
CA ILE A 232 -11.91 -6.41 -3.65
C ILE A 232 -10.61 -6.54 -2.83
N ALA A 233 -9.74 -5.53 -2.93
CA ALA A 233 -8.49 -5.50 -2.18
C ALA A 233 -8.78 -5.55 -0.66
N PRO A 234 -8.20 -6.48 0.10
CA PRO A 234 -8.44 -6.59 1.52
C PRO A 234 -7.85 -5.38 2.26
N ILE A 235 -8.68 -4.73 3.08
CA ILE A 235 -8.22 -3.77 4.09
C ILE A 235 -8.00 -4.58 5.37
N LEU A 236 -6.75 -4.72 5.78
CA LEU A 236 -6.33 -5.49 6.95
C LEU A 236 -6.48 -4.67 8.23
N GLY A 237 -6.26 -3.35 8.15
CA GLY A 237 -6.31 -2.46 9.30
C GLY A 237 -6.82 -1.06 8.98
N MET A 238 -7.49 -0.45 9.96
CA MET A 238 -7.88 0.97 10.00
C MET A 238 -7.33 1.57 11.30
N LEU A 239 -6.11 2.12 11.21
CA LEU A 239 -5.35 2.56 12.38
C LEU A 239 -5.50 4.07 12.58
N LYS A 240 -6.07 4.46 13.71
CA LYS A 240 -6.33 5.86 14.05
C LYS A 240 -5.09 6.54 14.65
N THR A 241 -4.80 7.75 14.20
CA THR A 241 -3.88 8.71 14.81
C THR A 241 -4.67 9.95 15.29
N SER A 242 -4.00 11.00 15.76
CA SER A 242 -4.67 12.25 16.19
C SER A 242 -5.48 12.91 15.07
N ASP A 243 -4.94 12.95 13.86
CA ASP A 243 -5.45 13.77 12.75
C ASP A 243 -5.71 12.98 11.44
N TYR A 244 -5.44 11.67 11.44
CA TYR A 244 -5.52 10.80 10.24
C TYR A 244 -5.94 9.37 10.59
N VAL A 245 -6.50 8.67 9.59
CA VAL A 245 -6.61 7.20 9.60
C VAL A 245 -5.65 6.61 8.58
N ASN A 246 -4.81 5.67 9.04
CA ASN A 246 -3.89 4.91 8.23
C ASN A 246 -4.57 3.58 7.84
N LEU A 247 -4.83 3.36 6.55
CA LEU A 247 -5.34 2.09 6.03
C LEU A 247 -4.17 1.15 5.73
N VAL A 248 -4.27 -0.10 6.17
CA VAL A 248 -3.29 -1.16 5.90
C VAL A 248 -3.86 -2.12 4.85
N LEU A 249 -3.18 -2.27 3.72
CA LEU A 249 -3.49 -3.25 2.67
C LEU A 249 -2.25 -4.10 2.38
N PRO A 250 -2.37 -5.35 1.90
CA PRO A 250 -1.20 -6.10 1.44
C PRO A 250 -0.69 -5.52 0.12
N LYS A 251 0.63 -5.53 -0.09
CA LYS A 251 1.22 -5.20 -1.39
C LYS A 251 0.99 -6.37 -2.35
N ALA A 252 0.49 -6.10 -3.54
CA ALA A 252 0.50 -7.06 -4.65
C ALA A 252 1.77 -6.86 -5.49
N PRO A 253 2.35 -7.92 -6.07
CA PRO A 253 3.56 -7.82 -6.89
C PRO A 253 3.35 -6.98 -8.16
N TYR A 254 2.14 -6.99 -8.73
CA TYR A 254 1.86 -6.28 -9.98
C TYR A 254 0.56 -5.46 -9.90
N THR A 255 0.47 -4.42 -10.73
CA THR A 255 -0.79 -3.79 -11.15
C THR A 255 -1.11 -4.23 -12.57
N LEU A 256 -2.38 -4.13 -12.98
CA LEU A 256 -2.78 -4.37 -14.36
C LEU A 256 -2.08 -3.38 -15.32
N GLU A 257 -1.85 -2.14 -14.88
CA GLU A 257 -1.02 -1.16 -15.61
C GLU A 257 0.37 -1.71 -15.93
N ASN A 258 1.09 -2.21 -14.92
CA ASN A 258 2.43 -2.78 -15.11
C ASN A 258 2.42 -3.98 -16.07
N ILE A 259 1.42 -4.86 -15.96
CA ILE A 259 1.28 -6.00 -16.87
C ILE A 259 1.01 -5.55 -18.31
N LEU A 260 0.09 -4.60 -18.52
CA LEU A 260 -0.24 -4.11 -19.86
C LEU A 260 0.94 -3.38 -20.53
N HIS A 261 1.75 -2.65 -19.76
CA HIS A 261 2.89 -1.89 -20.28
C HIS A 261 4.15 -2.74 -20.50
N TYR A 262 4.54 -3.59 -19.54
CA TYR A 262 5.86 -4.24 -19.54
C TYR A 262 5.81 -5.75 -19.83
N SER A 263 4.68 -6.40 -19.58
CA SER A 263 4.52 -7.86 -19.73
C SER A 263 3.17 -8.27 -20.35
N PRO A 264 2.73 -7.67 -21.48
CA PRO A 264 1.40 -7.92 -22.04
C PRO A 264 1.17 -9.41 -22.41
N ASN A 265 2.25 -10.13 -22.70
CA ASN A 265 2.24 -11.58 -22.96
C ASN A 265 1.79 -12.43 -21.76
N ALA A 266 1.73 -11.89 -20.53
CA ALA A 266 1.13 -12.58 -19.38
C ALA A 266 -0.39 -12.80 -19.56
N LEU A 267 -1.06 -11.90 -20.30
CA LEU A 267 -2.49 -11.97 -20.63
C LEU A 267 -2.74 -12.50 -22.05
N ASN A 268 -1.89 -13.43 -22.53
CA ASN A 268 -1.91 -13.98 -23.89
C ASN A 268 -3.18 -14.76 -24.29
N SER A 269 -4.03 -15.16 -23.35
CA SER A 269 -5.19 -16.02 -23.58
C SER A 269 -6.49 -15.24 -23.45
N GLU A 270 -7.42 -15.44 -24.39
CA GLU A 270 -8.79 -14.93 -24.25
C GLU A 270 -9.45 -15.37 -22.95
N TRP A 271 -9.12 -16.56 -22.43
CA TRP A 271 -9.63 -17.03 -21.15
C TRP A 271 -9.11 -16.20 -19.97
N HIS A 272 -7.83 -15.83 -19.96
CA HIS A 272 -7.28 -14.94 -18.93
C HIS A 272 -7.94 -13.56 -18.99
N MET A 273 -8.08 -12.97 -20.18
CA MET A 273 -8.76 -11.68 -20.36
C MET A 273 -10.24 -11.73 -19.94
N LYS A 274 -11.00 -12.73 -20.37
CA LYS A 274 -12.42 -12.90 -20.00
C LYS A 274 -12.59 -13.15 -18.50
N PHE A 275 -11.69 -13.91 -17.89
CA PHE A 275 -11.73 -14.18 -16.44
C PHE A 275 -11.39 -12.93 -15.61
N LEU A 276 -10.38 -12.15 -16.02
CA LEU A 276 -10.06 -10.86 -15.41
C LEU A 276 -11.24 -9.88 -15.51
N ILE A 277 -11.89 -9.78 -16.68
CA ILE A 277 -13.10 -8.97 -16.86
C ILE A 277 -14.22 -9.45 -15.94
N TYR A 278 -14.43 -10.77 -15.82
CA TYR A 278 -15.41 -11.34 -14.89
C TYR A 278 -15.12 -10.98 -13.43
N GLN A 279 -13.86 -11.09 -12.98
CA GLN A 279 -13.44 -10.73 -11.63
C GLN A 279 -13.72 -9.26 -11.32
N LEU A 280 -13.39 -8.35 -12.24
CA LEU A 280 -13.67 -6.92 -12.11
C LEU A 280 -15.18 -6.62 -12.10
N LEU A 281 -15.95 -7.23 -13.00
CA LEU A 281 -17.41 -7.09 -13.02
C LEU A 281 -18.07 -7.64 -11.75
N SER A 282 -17.53 -8.71 -11.17
CA SER A 282 -18.01 -9.26 -9.89
C SER A 282 -17.78 -8.28 -8.73
N ALA A 283 -16.59 -7.69 -8.63
CA ALA A 283 -16.30 -6.65 -7.64
C ALA A 283 -17.22 -5.42 -7.82
N LEU A 284 -17.40 -4.95 -9.06
CA LEU A 284 -18.28 -3.81 -9.35
C LEU A 284 -19.74 -4.12 -9.05
N ALA A 285 -20.25 -5.31 -9.39
CA ALA A 285 -21.61 -5.71 -9.05
C ALA A 285 -21.86 -5.74 -7.54
N TYR A 286 -20.88 -6.18 -6.75
CA TYR A 286 -20.94 -6.15 -5.28
C TYR A 286 -20.97 -4.70 -4.74
N ILE A 287 -20.03 -3.85 -5.18
CA ILE A 287 -19.94 -2.44 -4.76
C ILE A 287 -21.21 -1.67 -5.14
N HIS A 288 -21.72 -1.88 -6.36
CA HIS A 288 -22.98 -1.28 -6.81
C HIS A 288 -24.19 -1.82 -6.03
N GLY A 289 -24.17 -3.08 -5.60
CA GLY A 289 -25.18 -3.66 -4.70
C GLY A 289 -25.23 -2.93 -3.35
N LEU A 290 -24.09 -2.49 -2.83
CA LEU A 290 -24.00 -1.65 -1.62
C LEU A 290 -24.45 -0.19 -1.85
N GLY A 291 -24.85 0.18 -3.07
CA GLY A 291 -25.19 1.55 -3.44
C GLY A 291 -23.98 2.47 -3.64
N VAL A 292 -22.78 1.92 -3.75
CA VAL A 292 -21.52 2.64 -3.93
C VAL A 292 -21.13 2.64 -5.41
N THR A 293 -20.48 3.69 -5.88
CA THR A 293 -19.82 3.72 -7.19
C THR A 293 -18.30 3.80 -7.00
N HIS A 294 -17.53 3.12 -7.85
CA HIS A 294 -16.06 3.09 -7.72
C HIS A 294 -15.40 4.44 -8.04
N GLY A 295 -15.96 5.20 -8.98
CA GLY A 295 -15.52 6.55 -9.36
C GLY A 295 -14.20 6.64 -10.14
N ASN A 296 -13.22 5.78 -9.86
CA ASN A 296 -11.89 5.79 -10.49
C ASN A 296 -11.42 4.38 -10.89
N ILE A 297 -12.00 3.82 -11.96
CA ILE A 297 -11.61 2.50 -12.49
C ILE A 297 -10.54 2.69 -13.56
N CYS A 298 -9.31 2.35 -13.24
CA CYS A 298 -8.15 2.41 -14.13
C CYS A 298 -7.19 1.24 -13.86
N PRO A 299 -6.28 0.89 -14.80
CA PRO A 299 -5.38 -0.25 -14.64
C PRO A 299 -4.43 -0.16 -13.43
N SER A 300 -4.12 1.03 -12.94
CA SER A 300 -3.32 1.23 -11.72
C SER A 300 -4.03 0.76 -10.45
N ASN A 301 -5.36 0.87 -10.40
CA ASN A 301 -6.20 0.49 -9.25
C ASN A 301 -6.60 -0.99 -9.25
N VAL A 302 -6.13 -1.77 -10.23
CA VAL A 302 -6.30 -3.22 -10.30
C VAL A 302 -4.98 -3.88 -9.93
N MET A 303 -4.93 -4.43 -8.71
CA MET A 303 -3.79 -5.17 -8.17
C MET A 303 -3.90 -6.65 -8.58
N LEU A 304 -2.76 -7.28 -8.87
CA LEU A 304 -2.66 -8.67 -9.33
C LEU A 304 -1.66 -9.45 -8.47
N THR A 305 -2.10 -10.57 -7.91
CA THR A 305 -1.26 -11.54 -7.20
C THR A 305 -0.34 -12.30 -8.17
N ASP A 306 0.60 -13.11 -7.64
CA ASP A 306 1.43 -14.02 -8.45
C ASP A 306 0.62 -15.02 -9.28
N SER A 307 -0.60 -15.36 -8.83
CA SER A 307 -1.57 -16.19 -9.55
C SER A 307 -2.45 -15.41 -10.55
N CYS A 308 -2.10 -14.15 -10.84
CA CYS A 308 -2.90 -13.21 -11.64
C CYS A 308 -4.33 -13.00 -11.12
N TRP A 309 -4.56 -13.17 -9.81
CA TRP A 309 -5.87 -12.91 -9.21
C TRP A 309 -6.10 -11.41 -9.01
N SER A 310 -7.20 -10.89 -9.56
CA SER A 310 -7.55 -9.47 -9.48
C SER A 310 -8.08 -9.06 -8.10
N TRP A 311 -7.49 -8.00 -7.54
CA TRP A 311 -8.00 -7.20 -6.43
C TRP A 311 -8.22 -5.75 -6.87
N LEU A 312 -9.47 -5.29 -6.84
CA LEU A 312 -9.85 -3.91 -7.14
C LEU A 312 -9.70 -3.04 -5.87
N ARG A 313 -8.94 -1.94 -5.98
CA ARG A 313 -8.63 -1.02 -4.88
C ARG A 313 -9.65 0.12 -4.80
N ILE A 314 -10.34 0.22 -3.67
CA ILE A 314 -11.52 1.12 -3.50
C ILE A 314 -11.16 2.47 -2.85
N CYS A 315 -9.99 2.59 -2.22
CA CYS A 315 -9.74 3.64 -1.22
C CYS A 315 -9.25 5.00 -1.77
N ASP A 316 -8.98 5.13 -3.06
CA ASP A 316 -8.24 6.27 -3.62
C ASP A 316 -9.14 7.45 -4.04
N ASN A 317 -10.22 7.72 -3.28
CA ASN A 317 -11.23 8.69 -3.73
C ASN A 317 -11.98 9.38 -2.56
N PRO A 318 -12.00 10.73 -2.46
CA PRO A 318 -12.64 11.50 -1.37
C PRO A 318 -14.17 11.37 -1.18
N TRP A 319 -14.84 10.40 -1.81
CA TRP A 319 -16.29 10.31 -1.95
C TRP A 319 -17.01 9.70 -0.74
N LEU A 320 -16.26 9.34 0.31
CA LEU A 320 -16.82 9.20 1.66
C LEU A 320 -17.23 10.56 2.27
N ARG A 321 -16.94 11.69 1.60
CA ARG A 321 -17.73 12.92 1.73
C ARG A 321 -19.12 12.72 1.14
N SER A 322 -20.13 12.67 2.02
CA SER A 322 -21.55 12.60 1.63
C SER A 322 -21.94 13.73 0.67
N ASN A 323 -22.22 13.39 -0.60
CA ASN A 323 -22.78 14.31 -1.59
C ASN A 323 -24.26 14.61 -1.27
N LEU A 324 -24.47 15.54 -0.35
CA LEU A 324 -25.75 16.21 -0.08
C LEU A 324 -25.67 17.71 -0.44
N SER A 325 -25.16 18.00 -1.64
CA SER A 325 -25.26 19.32 -2.26
C SER A 325 -25.44 19.22 -3.77
N SER A 326 -26.69 19.33 -4.22
CA SER A 326 -27.03 19.54 -5.63
C SER A 326 -26.61 20.94 -6.08
N GLY A 327 -25.88 21.08 -7.20
CA GLY A 327 -25.67 22.38 -7.82
C GLY A 327 -24.50 22.44 -8.81
N ASN A 328 -24.85 22.43 -10.10
CA ASN A 328 -24.11 23.00 -11.24
C ASN A 328 -22.58 22.84 -11.28
N GLU A 329 -22.09 21.83 -11.98
CA GLU A 329 -20.76 21.85 -12.57
C GLU A 329 -20.75 22.75 -13.82
N GLU A 330 -20.50 24.05 -13.63
CA GLU A 330 -19.87 24.85 -14.69
C GLU A 330 -18.35 24.61 -14.64
N CYS A 331 -17.71 24.39 -15.79
CA CYS A 331 -16.28 24.11 -15.87
C CYS A 331 -15.43 25.25 -15.31
N ALA A 332 -15.05 25.14 -14.04
CA ALA A 332 -14.10 26.04 -13.42
C ALA A 332 -12.73 25.89 -14.09
N ILE A 333 -12.28 26.98 -14.72
CA ILE A 333 -10.94 27.11 -15.28
C ILE A 333 -9.92 26.75 -14.19
N ILE A 334 -9.01 25.81 -14.48
CA ILE A 334 -8.01 25.32 -13.54
C ILE A 334 -7.07 26.48 -13.18
N SER A 335 -7.36 27.17 -12.07
CA SER A 335 -6.40 28.03 -11.41
C SER A 335 -5.26 27.17 -10.90
N SER A 336 -4.03 27.45 -11.33
CA SER A 336 -2.81 26.76 -10.90
C SER A 336 -2.71 26.71 -9.37
N SER A 337 -3.11 25.58 -8.78
CA SER A 337 -2.85 25.26 -7.39
C SER A 337 -1.36 24.92 -7.27
N ARG A 338 -0.64 25.62 -6.38
CA ARG A 338 0.79 25.41 -6.19
C ARG A 338 1.07 23.98 -5.79
N LEU A 339 1.91 23.27 -6.55
CA LEU A 339 2.44 21.97 -6.15
C LEU A 339 3.34 22.16 -4.92
N GLY A 340 3.06 21.44 -3.84
CA GLY A 340 3.84 21.54 -2.61
C GLY A 340 3.26 20.69 -1.48
N CYS A 341 4.12 20.38 -0.50
CA CYS A 341 3.71 19.65 0.68
C CYS A 341 2.87 20.55 1.61
N PHE A 342 1.72 20.05 2.07
CA PHE A 342 0.87 20.79 3.01
C PHE A 342 1.47 20.99 4.41
N ILE A 343 2.49 20.21 4.77
CA ILE A 343 3.11 20.29 6.10
C ILE A 343 3.87 21.61 6.21
N ALA A 344 3.43 22.45 7.14
CA ALA A 344 3.99 23.77 7.38
C ALA A 344 5.51 23.74 7.61
N GLY A 345 6.25 24.58 6.89
CA GLY A 345 7.71 24.64 6.95
C GLY A 345 8.44 23.54 6.17
N CYS A 346 7.74 22.73 5.36
CA CYS A 346 8.40 21.75 4.50
C CYS A 346 9.12 22.43 3.31
N PRO A 347 10.43 22.23 3.11
CA PRO A 347 11.17 22.87 2.01
C PRO A 347 10.74 22.39 0.62
N SER A 348 10.07 21.23 0.52
CA SER A 348 9.57 20.72 -0.78
C SER A 348 8.52 21.62 -1.44
N GLN A 349 7.84 22.49 -0.66
CA GLN A 349 6.92 23.48 -1.21
C GLN A 349 7.65 24.52 -2.08
N ASP A 350 8.88 24.90 -1.72
CA ASP A 350 9.70 25.82 -2.53
C ASP A 350 10.46 25.08 -3.65
N LEU A 351 10.94 23.84 -3.40
CA LEU A 351 11.72 23.06 -4.38
C LEU A 351 10.95 22.72 -5.66
N TYR A 352 9.63 22.56 -5.59
CA TYR A 352 8.79 22.11 -6.70
C TYR A 352 7.73 23.14 -7.15
N ALA A 353 7.72 24.35 -6.56
CA ALA A 353 6.72 25.39 -6.82
C ALA A 353 6.57 25.80 -8.29
N ASP A 354 7.69 25.81 -9.03
CA ASP A 354 7.76 26.30 -10.41
C ASP A 354 7.38 25.23 -11.46
N LEU A 355 7.16 23.98 -11.05
CA LEU A 355 6.84 22.88 -11.96
C LEU A 355 5.37 22.89 -12.39
N LYS A 356 5.11 22.59 -13.66
CA LYS A 356 3.81 22.66 -14.34
C LYS A 356 3.25 21.27 -14.68
N LEU A 357 3.54 20.30 -13.83
CA LEU A 357 3.12 18.91 -13.99
C LEU A 357 1.65 18.74 -13.58
N SER A 358 0.87 18.04 -14.41
CA SER A 358 -0.49 17.62 -14.06
C SER A 358 -0.45 16.22 -13.42
N PRO A 359 -1.34 15.92 -12.45
CA PRO A 359 -1.48 14.55 -11.91
C PRO A 359 -1.88 13.54 -12.99
N SER A 360 -2.77 13.94 -13.93
CA SER A 360 -3.13 13.12 -15.08
C SER A 360 -2.03 13.16 -16.16
N ILE A 361 -1.60 11.99 -16.62
CA ILE A 361 -0.58 11.84 -17.65
C ILE A 361 -1.21 11.49 -19.00
N ASP A 362 -1.52 12.51 -19.79
CA ASP A 362 -1.70 12.36 -21.24
C ASP A 362 -0.32 12.53 -21.90
N TRP A 363 0.24 11.44 -22.42
CA TRP A 363 1.59 11.45 -23.00
C TRP A 363 1.65 12.24 -24.32
N HIS A 364 0.56 12.27 -25.11
CA HIS A 364 0.49 13.04 -26.36
C HIS A 364 0.50 14.53 -26.05
N LEU A 365 -0.39 14.98 -25.14
CA LEU A 365 -0.46 16.38 -24.72
C LEU A 365 0.85 16.84 -24.07
N ASN A 366 1.49 15.99 -23.27
CA ASN A 366 2.75 16.33 -22.62
C ASN A 366 3.94 16.36 -23.59
N PHE A 367 3.99 15.47 -24.58
CA PHE A 367 4.95 15.57 -25.69
C PHE A 367 4.79 16.90 -26.45
N ASP A 368 3.56 17.25 -26.84
CA ASP A 368 3.25 18.49 -27.55
C ASP A 368 3.63 19.74 -26.75
N ARG A 369 3.39 19.72 -25.43
CA ARG A 369 3.80 20.79 -24.51
C ARG A 369 5.31 20.91 -24.41
N TRP A 370 6.04 19.80 -24.26
CA TRP A 370 7.50 19.81 -24.24
C TRP A 370 8.09 20.29 -25.57
N TRP A 371 7.57 19.79 -26.70
CA TRP A 371 8.00 20.19 -28.04
C TRP A 371 7.82 21.69 -28.33
N ARG A 372 6.78 22.33 -27.76
CA ARG A 372 6.58 23.79 -27.83
C ARG A 372 7.39 24.59 -26.81
N GLY A 373 8.05 23.95 -25.84
CA GLY A 373 8.71 24.61 -24.72
C GLY A 373 7.77 25.04 -23.58
N ASP A 374 6.52 24.57 -23.56
CA ASP A 374 5.58 24.80 -22.44
C ASP A 374 6.03 24.05 -21.16
N LEU A 375 6.69 22.90 -21.36
CA LEU A 375 7.36 22.08 -20.34
C LEU A 375 8.88 22.06 -20.57
N SER A 376 9.64 22.09 -19.49
CA SER A 376 11.10 21.91 -19.50
C SER A 376 11.52 20.45 -19.74
N ASN A 377 12.79 20.25 -20.11
CA ASN A 377 13.38 18.92 -20.24
C ASN A 377 13.28 18.11 -18.93
N PHE A 378 13.43 18.75 -17.76
CA PHE A 378 13.34 18.08 -16.46
C PHE A 378 11.93 17.55 -16.20
N GLU A 379 10.91 18.38 -16.41
CA GLU A 379 9.49 17.98 -16.26
C GLU A 379 9.13 16.85 -17.22
N TYR A 380 9.55 16.94 -18.48
CA TYR A 380 9.27 15.91 -19.48
C TYR A 380 9.99 14.59 -19.17
N LEU A 381 11.23 14.64 -18.68
CA LEU A 381 11.94 13.44 -18.22
C LEU A 381 11.27 12.79 -17.00
N LEU A 382 10.69 13.56 -16.07
CA LEU A 382 9.89 12.99 -14.97
C LEU A 382 8.64 12.27 -15.48
N ILE A 383 7.96 12.83 -16.49
CA ILE A 383 6.82 12.19 -17.14
C ILE A 383 7.24 10.89 -17.83
N LEU A 384 8.35 10.89 -18.59
CA LEU A 384 8.88 9.70 -19.24
C LEU A 384 9.29 8.61 -18.25
N ASN A 385 9.90 8.99 -17.12
CA ASN A 385 10.22 8.06 -16.04
C ASN A 385 8.95 7.37 -15.49
N ARG A 386 7.90 8.15 -15.22
CA ARG A 386 6.63 7.60 -14.72
C ARG A 386 5.97 6.68 -15.74
N LEU A 387 5.97 7.04 -17.02
CA LEU A 387 5.49 6.19 -18.12
C LEU A 387 6.33 4.92 -18.34
N ALA A 388 7.59 4.93 -17.89
CA ALA A 388 8.47 3.76 -17.84
C ALA A 388 8.40 3.00 -16.49
N GLY A 389 7.42 3.31 -15.64
CA GLY A 389 7.15 2.60 -14.38
C GLY A 389 8.12 2.93 -13.25
N ARG A 390 9.05 3.88 -13.47
CA ARG A 390 10.03 4.31 -12.48
C ARG A 390 9.39 5.19 -11.42
N ARG A 391 9.83 5.02 -10.18
CA ARG A 391 9.26 5.64 -8.98
C ARG A 391 10.34 6.30 -8.13
N TRP A 392 9.96 7.34 -7.39
CA TRP A 392 10.84 8.02 -6.45
C TRP A 392 11.03 7.15 -5.20
N GLY A 393 12.29 6.89 -4.85
CA GLY A 393 12.65 6.09 -3.66
C GLY A 393 12.52 4.58 -3.83
N ASP A 394 11.91 4.07 -4.90
CA ASP A 394 11.86 2.63 -5.19
C ASP A 394 13.25 2.14 -5.63
N HIS A 395 13.79 1.12 -4.94
CA HIS A 395 15.15 0.61 -5.19
C HIS A 395 15.26 -0.26 -6.45
N THR A 396 14.17 -0.94 -6.84
CA THR A 396 14.13 -1.77 -8.06
C THR A 396 13.86 -0.91 -9.30
N PHE A 397 13.07 0.16 -9.15
CA PHE A 397 12.61 1.01 -10.25
C PHE A 397 12.97 2.49 -10.04
N HIS A 398 14.22 2.78 -9.70
CA HIS A 398 14.73 4.14 -9.52
C HIS A 398 14.38 5.08 -10.68
N THR A 399 13.96 6.32 -10.37
CA THR A 399 13.88 7.42 -11.34
C THR A 399 15.28 7.80 -11.84
N VAL A 400 15.46 7.86 -13.16
CA VAL A 400 16.75 8.09 -13.84
C VAL A 400 16.73 9.42 -14.58
N MET A 401 17.82 10.17 -14.48
CA MET A 401 18.14 11.31 -15.35
C MET A 401 19.42 11.01 -16.12
N PRO A 402 19.65 11.55 -17.32
CA PRO A 402 20.97 11.46 -17.96
C PRO A 402 21.99 12.27 -17.17
N TRP A 403 23.27 11.90 -17.17
CA TRP A 403 24.31 12.92 -16.91
C TRP A 403 24.36 13.90 -18.09
N VAL A 404 24.49 15.21 -17.84
CA VAL A 404 24.59 16.23 -18.92
C VAL A 404 25.97 16.88 -19.03
N ILE A 405 26.77 16.83 -17.97
CA ILE A 405 28.14 17.40 -17.90
C ILE A 405 29.12 16.25 -17.70
N ASP A 406 30.26 16.28 -18.41
CA ASP A 406 31.31 15.26 -18.31
C ASP A 406 32.38 15.58 -17.23
N PHE A 407 32.34 16.80 -16.70
CA PHE A 407 33.27 17.36 -15.73
C PHE A 407 34.74 17.42 -16.21
N SER A 408 35.00 17.47 -17.52
CA SER A 408 36.34 17.69 -18.07
C SER A 408 36.72 19.18 -18.04
N ILE A 409 35.81 20.03 -18.53
CA ILE A 409 35.95 21.49 -18.65
C ILE A 409 34.62 22.14 -18.20
N LYS A 410 34.59 23.47 -18.01
CA LYS A 410 33.32 24.18 -17.87
C LYS A 410 32.53 24.07 -19.18
N PRO A 411 31.27 23.61 -19.19
CA PRO A 411 30.42 23.74 -20.36
C PRO A 411 30.20 25.22 -20.70
N ASP A 412 30.29 25.55 -21.98
CA ASP A 412 29.87 26.83 -22.57
C ASP A 412 28.68 26.56 -23.50
N GLU A 413 27.75 27.50 -23.65
CA GLU A 413 26.63 27.35 -24.60
C GLU A 413 27.11 27.44 -26.07
N ASN A 414 28.33 27.94 -26.29
CA ASN A 414 28.92 28.15 -27.62
C ASN A 414 29.92 27.06 -28.04
N VAL A 415 30.21 26.07 -27.17
CA VAL A 415 31.25 25.05 -27.40
C VAL A 415 30.77 23.70 -26.86
N ASP A 416 30.92 22.62 -27.65
CA ASP A 416 30.51 21.26 -27.27
C ASP A 416 31.40 20.61 -26.18
N GLU A 417 32.48 21.29 -25.76
CA GLU A 417 33.39 20.82 -24.69
C GLU A 417 32.76 20.98 -23.29
N GLY A 418 32.99 20.01 -22.40
CA GLY A 418 32.39 19.98 -21.05
C GLY A 418 30.97 19.40 -21.00
N TRP A 419 30.30 19.28 -22.14
CA TRP A 419 29.02 18.58 -22.29
C TRP A 419 29.22 17.08 -22.50
N ARG A 420 28.34 16.26 -21.94
CA ARG A 420 28.38 14.81 -22.13
C ARG A 420 27.63 14.43 -23.40
N ASP A 421 28.26 13.59 -24.23
CA ASP A 421 27.65 12.97 -25.41
C ASP A 421 26.43 12.12 -25.00
N LEU A 422 25.24 12.64 -25.28
CA LEU A 422 23.94 11.99 -25.03
C LEU A 422 23.57 10.95 -26.09
N SER A 423 24.31 10.83 -27.20
CA SER A 423 24.10 9.75 -28.19
C SER A 423 24.64 8.39 -27.72
N LYS A 424 25.39 8.37 -26.61
CA LYS A 424 26.01 7.17 -26.03
C LYS A 424 25.53 6.96 -24.60
N SER A 425 25.33 5.69 -24.21
CA SER A 425 25.07 5.32 -22.81
C SER A 425 26.29 5.59 -21.92
N LYS A 426 26.06 5.83 -20.63
CA LYS A 426 27.17 6.06 -19.68
C LYS A 426 28.10 4.85 -19.60
N TRP A 427 27.55 3.65 -19.68
CA TRP A 427 28.29 2.39 -19.82
C TRP A 427 29.27 2.38 -21.00
N ARG A 428 28.85 2.80 -22.21
CA ARG A 428 29.74 2.88 -23.37
C ARG A 428 30.84 3.92 -23.18
N LEU A 429 30.53 5.07 -22.58
CA LEU A 429 31.53 6.09 -22.24
C LEU A 429 32.53 5.63 -21.16
N ALA A 430 32.10 4.77 -20.22
CA ALA A 430 32.92 4.33 -19.09
C ALA A 430 33.73 3.05 -19.36
N LYS A 431 33.25 2.14 -20.22
CA LYS A 431 33.87 0.84 -20.50
C LYS A 431 34.56 0.77 -21.88
N GLY A 432 34.09 1.55 -22.85
CA GLY A 432 34.55 1.47 -24.24
C GLY A 432 34.03 0.24 -24.99
N ASP A 433 33.99 0.32 -26.31
CA ASP A 433 33.36 -0.72 -27.15
C ASP A 433 34.06 -2.08 -27.05
N GLU A 434 35.39 -2.14 -26.93
CA GLU A 434 36.14 -3.41 -26.79
C GLU A 434 35.64 -4.27 -25.61
N GLN A 435 35.31 -3.64 -24.47
CA GLN A 435 34.80 -4.36 -23.30
C GLN A 435 33.33 -4.77 -23.49
N LEU A 436 32.51 -3.92 -24.12
CA LEU A 436 31.10 -4.23 -24.39
C LEU A 436 30.98 -5.39 -25.39
N ASP A 437 31.72 -5.36 -26.49
CA ASP A 437 31.74 -6.41 -27.52
C ASP A 437 32.21 -7.75 -26.94
N PHE A 438 33.21 -7.71 -26.04
CA PHE A 438 33.63 -8.89 -25.28
C PHE A 438 32.49 -9.47 -24.43
N THR A 439 31.81 -8.66 -23.62
CA THR A 439 30.66 -9.10 -22.81
C THR A 439 29.55 -9.67 -23.69
N TYR A 440 29.20 -9.01 -24.79
CA TYR A 440 28.17 -9.49 -25.72
C TYR A 440 28.53 -10.85 -26.33
N SER A 441 29.80 -11.08 -26.66
CA SER A 441 30.28 -12.33 -27.26
C SER A 441 30.43 -13.51 -26.28
N THR A 442 30.56 -13.24 -24.98
CA THR A 442 30.87 -14.27 -23.96
C THR A 442 29.69 -14.61 -23.04
N SER A 443 28.69 -13.74 -22.96
CA SER A 443 27.47 -13.97 -22.15
C SER A 443 26.54 -15.02 -22.76
N GLU A 444 25.90 -15.82 -21.92
CA GLU A 444 24.92 -16.84 -22.33
C GLU A 444 23.73 -16.22 -23.08
N ILE A 445 23.25 -15.06 -22.61
CA ILE A 445 22.33 -14.18 -23.31
C ILE A 445 23.14 -12.95 -23.74
N PRO A 446 23.33 -12.67 -25.05
CA PRO A 446 24.14 -11.55 -25.51
C PRO A 446 23.58 -10.18 -25.06
N HIS A 447 24.39 -9.43 -24.29
CA HIS A 447 24.06 -8.10 -23.80
C HIS A 447 25.34 -7.24 -23.71
N HIS A 448 25.20 -5.91 -23.84
CA HIS A 448 26.30 -4.95 -23.63
C HIS A 448 26.33 -4.38 -22.20
N VAL A 449 25.16 -4.28 -21.57
CA VAL A 449 24.96 -3.63 -20.27
C VAL A 449 24.17 -4.59 -19.39
N SER A 450 24.40 -4.54 -18.07
CA SER A 450 23.55 -5.21 -17.08
C SER A 450 22.09 -4.77 -17.19
N ASP A 451 21.17 -5.57 -16.64
CA ASP A 451 19.74 -5.25 -16.64
C ASP A 451 19.41 -3.93 -15.90
N GLU A 452 20.30 -3.49 -15.00
CA GLU A 452 20.22 -2.23 -14.28
C GLU A 452 20.96 -1.08 -15.01
N CYS A 453 20.21 -0.04 -15.39
CA CYS A 453 20.74 1.25 -15.87
C CYS A 453 21.24 2.17 -14.72
N LEU A 454 20.77 1.89 -13.51
CA LEU A 454 21.06 2.64 -12.29
C LEU A 454 20.87 1.71 -11.09
N SER A 455 21.99 1.26 -10.52
CA SER A 455 22.02 0.30 -9.42
C SER A 455 21.72 0.95 -8.05
N GLU A 456 21.22 0.15 -7.10
CA GLU A 456 21.04 0.59 -5.71
C GLU A 456 22.36 1.09 -5.10
N LEU A 457 23.47 0.41 -5.40
CA LEU A 457 24.82 0.80 -5.00
C LEU A 457 25.19 2.21 -5.48
N ALA A 458 24.87 2.54 -6.74
CA ALA A 458 25.11 3.87 -7.29
C ALA A 458 24.21 4.92 -6.61
N VAL A 459 22.90 4.68 -6.48
CA VAL A 459 21.98 5.63 -5.84
C VAL A 459 22.31 5.86 -4.37
N CYS A 460 22.65 4.81 -3.62
CA CYS A 460 23.12 4.94 -2.24
C CYS A 460 24.43 5.72 -2.15
N SER A 461 25.35 5.55 -3.11
CA SER A 461 26.59 6.34 -3.19
C SER A 461 26.33 7.82 -3.54
N TYR A 462 25.36 8.09 -4.42
CA TYR A 462 24.95 9.45 -4.79
C TYR A 462 24.30 10.17 -3.60
N LYS A 463 23.42 9.47 -2.87
CA LYS A 463 22.66 9.98 -1.72
C LYS A 463 23.37 9.77 -0.36
N ALA A 464 24.63 9.35 -0.36
CA ALA A 464 25.39 8.95 0.84
C ALA A 464 25.49 10.02 1.95
N ARG A 465 25.26 11.28 1.61
CA ARG A 465 25.29 12.43 2.54
C ARG A 465 23.96 12.64 3.27
N ARG A 466 22.89 12.00 2.80
CA ARG A 466 21.51 12.16 3.26
C ARG A 466 20.87 10.88 3.80
N LEU A 467 21.28 9.72 3.28
CA LEU A 467 20.74 8.43 3.72
C LEU A 467 21.20 8.05 5.14
N PRO A 468 20.37 7.34 5.93
CA PRO A 468 20.79 6.80 7.22
C PRO A 468 21.99 5.84 7.08
N LEU A 469 22.85 5.79 8.12
CA LEU A 469 24.00 4.88 8.14
C LEU A 469 23.63 3.40 8.08
N SER A 470 22.41 3.02 8.48
CA SER A 470 21.89 1.64 8.32
C SER A 470 21.77 1.27 6.84
N VAL A 471 21.14 2.12 6.03
CA VAL A 471 20.96 1.92 4.58
C VAL A 471 22.32 1.83 3.88
N LEU A 472 23.25 2.73 4.20
CA LEU A 472 24.60 2.71 3.61
C LEU A 472 25.41 1.47 3.99
N ARG A 473 25.21 0.93 5.19
CA ARG A 473 25.85 -0.32 5.62
C ARG A 473 25.28 -1.54 4.94
N LEU A 474 23.98 -1.53 4.62
CA LEU A 474 23.30 -2.59 3.90
C LEU A 474 23.67 -2.59 2.41
N ALA A 475 23.52 -1.46 1.73
CA ALA A 475 23.62 -1.37 0.27
C ALA A 475 25.03 -1.13 -0.28
N VAL A 476 25.97 -0.56 0.52
CA VAL A 476 27.31 -0.18 0.03
C VAL A 476 28.41 -1.00 0.69
N ARG A 477 28.50 -0.98 2.03
CA ARG A 477 29.53 -1.71 2.79
C ARG A 477 29.21 -1.80 4.28
N SER A 478 29.20 -3.02 4.83
CA SER A 478 28.79 -3.34 6.21
C SER A 478 29.53 -2.56 7.30
N VAL A 479 30.85 -2.39 7.15
CA VAL A 479 31.64 -1.42 7.92
C VAL A 479 31.51 -0.07 7.23
N TYR A 480 31.21 1.03 7.93
CA TYR A 480 31.13 2.36 7.31
C TYR A 480 32.49 3.10 7.32
N GLU A 481 32.95 3.60 6.17
CA GLU A 481 34.16 4.45 6.04
C GLU A 481 33.84 5.65 5.13
N PRO A 482 33.81 6.90 5.64
CA PRO A 482 33.49 8.08 4.85
C PRO A 482 34.43 8.31 3.65
N ASN A 483 35.71 7.95 3.77
CA ASN A 483 36.74 8.31 2.80
C ASN A 483 36.70 7.49 1.50
N GLU A 484 35.93 6.40 1.45
CA GLU A 484 35.75 5.61 0.22
C GLU A 484 34.67 6.19 -0.71
N TYR A 485 33.74 6.97 -0.18
CA TYR A 485 32.72 7.65 -0.98
C TYR A 485 33.35 8.78 -1.82
N PRO A 486 32.94 8.97 -3.09
CA PRO A 486 33.47 10.06 -3.90
C PRO A 486 33.27 11.43 -3.24
N SER A 487 34.36 12.19 -3.14
CA SER A 487 34.40 13.49 -2.46
C SER A 487 33.92 14.67 -3.31
N ASN A 488 33.79 14.49 -4.62
CA ASN A 488 33.38 15.53 -5.57
C ASN A 488 32.59 14.95 -6.76
N MET A 489 31.84 15.79 -7.46
CA MET A 489 30.98 15.37 -8.58
C MET A 489 31.73 14.74 -9.75
N GLN A 490 32.94 15.24 -10.08
CA GLN A 490 33.76 14.70 -11.17
C GLN A 490 34.15 13.24 -10.87
N ARG A 491 34.61 12.96 -9.65
CA ARG A 491 34.95 11.60 -9.20
C ARG A 491 33.72 10.71 -9.12
N LEU A 492 32.56 11.24 -8.73
CA LEU A 492 31.29 10.50 -8.73
C LEU A 492 30.92 10.06 -10.15
N TYR A 493 30.95 10.98 -11.11
CA TYR A 493 30.72 10.71 -12.54
C TYR A 493 31.75 9.74 -13.13
N GLN A 494 33.03 9.81 -12.75
CA GLN A 494 34.06 8.91 -13.27
C GLN A 494 34.00 7.50 -12.66
N TRP A 495 33.58 7.37 -11.40
CA TRP A 495 33.54 6.10 -10.68
C TRP A 495 32.42 5.16 -11.16
N THR A 496 31.28 5.73 -11.55
CA THR A 496 30.07 4.98 -11.94
C THR A 496 29.91 4.84 -13.46
N PRO A 497 29.50 3.66 -13.97
CA PRO A 497 28.99 3.52 -15.34
C PRO A 497 27.49 3.82 -15.44
N ASP A 498 26.81 4.13 -14.33
CA ASP A 498 25.37 4.33 -14.25
C ASP A 498 24.96 5.79 -14.52
N GLU A 499 23.71 5.98 -14.94
CA GLU A 499 23.15 7.31 -15.18
C GLU A 499 22.90 8.11 -13.88
N CYS A 500 22.33 9.30 -14.01
CA CYS A 500 22.14 10.30 -12.96
C CYS A 500 20.78 10.14 -12.25
N ILE A 501 20.56 10.90 -11.18
CA ILE A 501 19.29 10.95 -10.42
C ILE A 501 18.66 12.35 -10.46
N PRO A 502 17.31 12.48 -10.34
CA PRO A 502 16.62 13.76 -10.33
C PRO A 502 17.11 14.76 -9.28
N GLU A 503 17.50 14.29 -8.10
CA GLU A 503 17.87 15.15 -6.98
C GLU A 503 19.06 16.06 -7.28
N PHE A 504 20.00 15.64 -8.13
CA PHE A 504 21.11 16.49 -8.57
C PHE A 504 20.67 17.70 -9.42
N TYR A 505 19.44 17.72 -9.93
CA TYR A 505 18.87 18.81 -10.71
C TYR A 505 17.94 19.73 -9.89
N CYS A 506 17.27 19.20 -8.86
CA CYS A 506 16.24 19.93 -8.12
C CYS A 506 16.52 20.14 -6.62
N ASP A 507 17.31 19.28 -5.95
CA ASP A 507 17.53 19.37 -4.50
C ASP A 507 18.98 19.76 -4.16
N PRO A 508 19.24 21.01 -3.73
CA PRO A 508 20.57 21.42 -3.29
C PRO A 508 21.01 20.74 -1.98
N GLN A 509 20.12 20.12 -1.21
CA GLN A 509 20.48 19.47 0.04
C GLN A 509 21.32 18.21 -0.17
N ILE A 510 21.22 17.55 -1.33
CA ILE A 510 21.98 16.31 -1.62
C ILE A 510 23.50 16.50 -1.52
N PHE A 511 24.00 17.71 -1.73
CA PHE A 511 25.41 18.03 -1.62
C PHE A 511 25.89 18.19 -0.17
N HIS A 512 24.99 18.38 0.80
CA HIS A 512 25.33 18.65 2.20
C HIS A 512 25.21 17.41 3.09
N SER A 513 26.28 17.14 3.85
CA SER A 513 26.44 15.96 4.70
C SER A 513 25.70 16.10 6.03
N LEU A 514 24.92 15.07 6.38
CA LEU A 514 24.36 14.87 7.72
C LEU A 514 25.31 14.08 8.64
N HIS A 515 26.39 13.50 8.12
CA HIS A 515 27.24 12.57 8.87
C HIS A 515 28.53 13.21 9.37
N SER A 516 28.77 13.13 10.68
CA SER A 516 30.04 13.49 11.30
C SER A 516 31.19 12.68 10.70
N GLY A 517 32.10 13.34 9.99
CA GLY A 517 33.27 12.72 9.36
C GLY A 517 33.16 12.49 7.85
N MET A 518 31.96 12.64 7.25
CA MET A 518 31.80 12.71 5.79
C MET A 518 31.70 14.17 5.36
N ALA A 519 32.56 14.60 4.44
CA ALA A 519 32.52 15.95 3.89
C ALA A 519 31.39 16.12 2.86
N ASP A 520 30.89 17.35 2.75
CA ASP A 520 29.99 17.79 1.68
C ASP A 520 30.53 17.38 0.29
N LEU A 521 29.63 17.08 -0.63
CA LEU A 521 29.98 16.68 -1.99
C LEU A 521 30.46 17.92 -2.74
N ALA A 522 31.78 18.00 -2.97
CA ALA A 522 32.34 19.17 -3.63
C ALA A 522 31.84 19.25 -5.07
N VAL A 523 30.95 20.22 -5.31
CA VAL A 523 30.61 20.68 -6.65
C VAL A 523 31.79 21.50 -7.21
N PRO A 524 32.03 21.46 -8.55
CA PRO A 524 32.95 22.39 -9.18
C PRO A 524 32.60 23.84 -8.83
N LEU A 525 33.56 24.76 -8.93
CA LEU A 525 33.36 26.21 -8.65
C LEU A 525 32.23 26.86 -9.49
N MET A 526 31.72 26.15 -10.50
CA MET A 526 30.55 26.50 -11.31
C MET A 526 29.22 26.48 -10.52
N GLY A 527 29.13 25.77 -9.39
CA GLY A 527 27.88 25.51 -8.67
C GLY A 527 27.56 26.47 -7.51
N LYS A 528 28.41 27.47 -7.22
CA LYS A 528 28.11 28.45 -6.17
C LYS A 528 27.19 29.54 -6.73
N LYS A 529 25.94 29.59 -6.25
CA LYS A 529 25.10 30.79 -6.36
C LYS A 529 25.84 31.97 -5.71
N SER A 530 25.95 33.08 -6.45
CA SER A 530 26.43 34.39 -5.99
C SER A 530 25.41 35.07 -5.09
#